data_AF-A0A174JN79-F1
#
_entry.id   AF-A0A174JN79-F1
#
_cell.length_a   1.000
_cell.length_b   1.000
_cell.length_c   1.000
_cell.angle_alpha   90.00
_cell.angle_beta   90.00
_cell.angle_gamma   90.00
#
_symmetry.space_group_name_H-M   'P 1'
#
loop_
_entity.id
_entity.type
_entity.pdbx_description
1 polymer ?
#
loop_
_entity_poly.entity_id
_entity_poly.type
_entity_poly.pdbx_seq_one_letter_code
_entity_poly.pdbx_strand_id
1 'polypeptide(L)' 'MTVRNFLKLHEGGVACVSIQQEPYDHEKHGYVKTYFEEAAQEDILASDTFKKIANKQVDHFNIIGGGMYKVELCIYLEEE' A
#
# COMPACT_ATOMS: atom_id res chain seq x y z
N MET A 1 1.63 3.38 12.46
CA MET A 1 0.20 2.97 12.51
C MET A 1 0.06 1.66 11.74
N THR A 2 -0.76 0.70 12.17
CA THR A 2 -0.89 -0.54 11.39
C THR A 2 -1.55 -0.31 10.03
N VAL A 3 -1.18 -1.09 9.01
CA VAL A 3 -1.78 -1.00 7.66
C VAL A 3 -3.30 -1.13 7.72
N ARG A 4 -3.83 -2.04 8.54
CA ARG A 4 -5.27 -2.19 8.73
C ARG A 4 -5.95 -0.91 9.20
N ASN A 5 -5.39 -0.27 10.22
CA ASN A 5 -5.96 0.95 10.76
C ASN A 5 -5.82 2.09 9.75
N PHE A 6 -4.70 2.14 9.03
CA PHE A 6 -4.45 3.14 8.01
C PHE A 6 -5.43 3.05 6.84
N LEU A 7 -5.68 1.86 6.31
CA LEU A 7 -6.67 1.64 5.24
C LEU A 7 -8.09 2.00 5.69
N LYS A 8 -8.45 1.70 6.94
CA LYS A 8 -9.76 2.08 7.49
C LYS A 8 -9.96 3.59 7.57
N LEU A 9 -8.89 4.38 7.80
CA LEU A 9 -8.97 5.84 7.79
C LEU A 9 -9.17 6.43 6.40
N HIS A 10 -8.77 5.71 5.34
CA HIS A 10 -8.83 6.16 3.94
C HIS A 10 -9.95 5.47 3.14
N GLU A 11 -10.84 4.76 3.82
CA GLU A 11 -11.96 4.05 3.22
C GLU A 11 -12.86 5.02 2.43
N GLY A 12 -13.15 4.67 1.17
CA GLY A 12 -13.98 5.48 0.26
C GLY A 12 -13.31 6.72 -0.34
N GLY A 13 -12.03 6.99 -0.02
CA GLY A 13 -11.32 8.19 -0.47
C GLY A 13 -10.37 8.02 -1.68
N VAL A 14 -10.05 6.78 -2.07
CA VAL A 14 -8.98 6.48 -3.05
C VAL A 14 -9.46 5.50 -4.13
N ALA A 15 -8.91 5.61 -5.34
CA ALA A 15 -9.34 4.76 -6.46
C ALA A 15 -8.64 3.38 -6.44
N CYS A 16 -7.37 3.34 -6.04
CA CYS A 16 -6.60 2.11 -5.86
C CYS A 16 -5.50 2.29 -4.81
N VAL A 17 -4.93 1.17 -4.36
CA VAL A 17 -3.92 1.10 -3.30
C VAL A 17 -2.77 0.20 -3.75
N SER A 18 -1.54 0.66 -3.52
CA SER A 18 -0.31 -0.12 -3.65
C SER A 18 0.33 -0.26 -2.28
N ILE A 19 0.87 -1.44 -1.96
CA ILE A 19 1.53 -1.70 -0.67
C ILE A 19 2.89 -2.35 -0.91
N GLN A 20 3.95 -1.65 -0.52
CA GLN A 20 5.34 -2.00 -0.77
C GLN A 20 6.12 -2.09 0.54
N GLN A 21 7.18 -2.89 0.54
CA GLN A 21 8.05 -3.12 1.69
C GLN A 21 9.37 -2.38 1.48
N GLU A 22 9.75 -1.53 2.43
CA GLU A 22 11.10 -0.95 2.45
C GLU A 22 12.16 -2.04 2.69
N PRO A 23 13.41 -1.84 2.22
CA PRO A 23 13.87 -0.70 1.40
C PRO A 23 13.65 -0.89 -0.10
N TYR A 24 13.76 0.21 -0.86
CA TYR A 24 13.87 0.17 -2.32
C TYR A 24 15.25 -0.38 -2.77
N ASP A 25 15.25 -1.35 -3.68
CA ASP A 25 16.45 -1.87 -4.34
C ASP A 25 16.81 -0.98 -5.54
N HIS A 26 17.84 -0.15 -5.35
CA HIS A 26 18.32 0.78 -6.39
C HIS A 26 19.02 0.10 -7.57
N GLU A 27 19.56 -1.11 -7.40
CA GLU A 27 20.20 -1.85 -8.51
C GLU A 27 19.14 -2.50 -9.39
N LYS A 28 18.08 -3.04 -8.78
CA LYS A 28 16.97 -3.68 -9.50
C LYS A 28 15.86 -2.71 -9.89
N HIS A 29 15.95 -1.45 -9.47
CA HIS A 29 14.93 -0.42 -9.66
C HIS A 29 13.53 -0.89 -9.23
N GLY A 30 13.41 -1.41 -8.00
CA GLY A 30 12.13 -1.85 -7.45
C GLY A 30 12.19 -2.16 -5.96
N TYR A 31 11.04 -2.34 -5.32
CA TYR A 31 11.00 -2.75 -3.92
C TYR A 31 11.33 -4.22 -3.77
N VAL A 32 12.02 -4.56 -2.67
CA VAL A 32 12.37 -5.96 -2.36
C VAL A 32 11.12 -6.85 -2.30
N LYS A 33 9.98 -6.27 -1.89
CA LYS A 33 8.70 -6.98 -1.82
C LYS A 33 7.53 -6.02 -2.05
N THR A 34 6.73 -6.35 -3.06
CA THR A 34 5.46 -5.69 -3.36
C THR A 34 4.33 -6.64 -3.00
N TYR A 35 3.40 -6.22 -2.16
CA TYR A 35 2.25 -7.04 -1.75
C TYR A 35 1.04 -6.83 -2.64
N PHE A 36 0.82 -5.58 -3.05
CA PHE A 36 -0.27 -5.16 -3.94
C PHE A 36 0.20 -3.99 -4.80
N GLU A 37 -0.29 -3.94 -6.03
CA GLU A 37 -0.01 -2.88 -7.00
C GLU A 37 -1.33 -2.48 -7.66
N GLU A 38 -1.71 -1.21 -7.53
CA GLU A 38 -2.93 -0.61 -8.06
C GLU A 38 -4.22 -1.42 -7.77
N ALA A 39 -4.31 -2.07 -6.61
CA ALA A 39 -5.43 -2.94 -6.26
C ALA A 39 -6.59 -2.15 -5.62
N ALA A 40 -7.82 -2.61 -5.83
CA ALA A 40 -8.96 -2.07 -5.09
C ALA A 40 -8.83 -2.43 -3.60
N GLN A 41 -9.20 -1.50 -2.72
CA GLN A 41 -9.09 -1.71 -1.28
C GLN A 41 -9.92 -2.93 -0.82
N GLU A 42 -11.09 -3.17 -1.42
CA GLU A 42 -11.94 -4.33 -1.11
C GLU A 42 -11.22 -5.66 -1.39
N ASP A 43 -10.53 -5.75 -2.53
CA ASP A 43 -9.76 -6.95 -2.93
C ASP A 43 -8.58 -7.18 -1.99
N ILE A 44 -7.90 -6.11 -1.57
CA ILE A 44 -6.82 -6.18 -0.57
C ILE A 44 -7.38 -6.76 0.73
N LEU A 45 -8.46 -6.18 1.27
CA LEU A 45 -9.03 -6.58 2.55
C LEU A 45 -9.51 -8.03 2.58
N ALA A 46 -9.98 -8.56 1.43
CA ALA A 46 -10.42 -9.94 1.28
C ALA A 46 -9.25 -10.95 1.18
N SER A 47 -8.05 -10.51 0.80
CA SER A 47 -6.93 -11.39 0.48
C SER A 47 -6.24 -12.01 1.71
N ASP A 48 -5.72 -13.24 1.54
CA ASP A 48 -4.88 -13.88 2.56
C ASP A 48 -3.52 -13.19 2.72
N THR A 49 -3.02 -12.55 1.65
CA THR A 49 -1.81 -11.73 1.71
C THR A 49 -1.98 -10.59 2.71
N PHE A 50 -3.13 -9.90 2.67
CA PHE A 50 -3.40 -8.81 3.61
C PHE A 50 -3.48 -9.31 5.06
N LYS A 51 -4.08 -10.47 5.32
CA LYS A 51 -4.12 -11.06 6.67
C LYS A 51 -2.71 -11.21 7.29
N LYS A 52 -1.70 -11.49 6.46
CA LYS A 52 -0.30 -11.62 6.89
C LYS A 52 0.38 -10.28 7.22
N ILE A 53 -0.05 -9.19 6.58
CA ILE A 53 0.58 -7.87 6.72
C ILE A 53 -0.27 -6.85 7.48
N ALA A 54 -1.51 -7.18 7.84
CA ALA A 54 -2.48 -6.26 8.42
C ALA A 54 -1.98 -5.53 9.69
N ASN A 55 -1.08 -6.18 10.44
CA ASN A 55 -0.50 -5.66 11.67
C ASN A 55 0.90 -5.02 11.48
N LYS A 56 1.48 -5.05 10.27
CA LYS A 56 2.71 -4.32 9.97
C LYS A 56 2.48 -2.82 10.11
N GLN A 57 3.51 -2.07 10.47
CA GLN A 57 3.45 -0.63 10.56
C GLN A 57 3.65 0.00 9.18
N VAL A 58 2.87 1.04 8.91
CA VAL A 58 3.13 1.99 7.83
C VAL A 58 4.28 2.89 8.27
N ASP A 59 5.35 2.91 7.48
CA ASP A 59 6.48 3.82 7.62
C ASP A 59 6.11 5.19 7.06
N HIS A 60 5.80 5.24 5.76
CA HIS A 60 5.30 6.42 5.08
C HIS A 60 4.29 6.04 3.98
N PHE A 61 3.69 7.04 3.36
CA PHE A 61 2.76 6.85 2.24
C PHE A 61 2.83 8.03 1.28
N ASN A 62 2.48 7.79 0.03
CA ASN A 62 2.32 8.79 -1.01
C ASN A 62 0.91 8.68 -1.60
N ILE A 63 0.36 9.81 -2.03
CA ILE A 63 -0.83 9.84 -2.87
C ILE A 63 -0.37 10.30 -4.26
N ILE A 64 -0.57 9.44 -5.26
CA ILE A 64 -0.14 9.68 -6.64
C ILE A 64 -1.37 9.84 -7.52
N GLY A 65 -1.25 10.67 -8.55
CA GLY A 65 -2.32 10.97 -9.49
C GLY A 65 -3.25 12.08 -9.02
N GLY A 66 -4.48 12.07 -9.54
CA GLY A 66 -5.44 13.17 -9.41
C GLY A 66 -5.61 14.01 -10.69
N GLY A 67 -6.69 14.79 -10.74
CA GLY A 67 -7.08 15.51 -11.95
C GLY A 67 -7.60 14.56 -13.03
N MET A 68 -6.84 14.41 -14.13
CA MET A 68 -7.19 13.47 -15.20
C MET A 68 -6.80 12.01 -14.90
N TYR A 69 -5.93 11.78 -13.92
CA TYR A 69 -5.44 10.47 -13.54
C TYR A 69 -6.16 9.96 -12.29
N LYS A 70 -6.31 8.64 -12.18
CA LYS A 70 -6.85 8.00 -10.98
C LYS A 70 -5.99 8.34 -9.76
N VAL A 71 -6.62 8.45 -8.60
CA VAL A 71 -5.93 8.67 -7.32
C VAL A 71 -5.50 7.33 -6.76
N GLU A 72 -4.19 7.15 -6.57
CA GLU A 72 -3.58 5.97 -5.98
C GLU A 72 -2.99 6.30 -4.61
N LEU A 73 -3.22 5.40 -3.64
CA LEU A 73 -2.58 5.44 -2.32
C LEU A 73 -1.44 4.42 -2.27
N CYS A 74 -0.21 4.90 -2.31
CA CYS A 74 0.99 4.05 -2.18
C CYS A 74 1.43 4.03 -0.72
N ILE A 75 1.44 2.84 -0.11
CA ILE A 75 1.78 2.61 1.30
C ILE A 75 3.12 1.89 1.36
N TYR A 76 4.03 2.39 2.18
CA TYR A 76 5.34 1.79 2.42
C TYR A 76 5.39 1.26 3.85
N LEU A 77 5.76 -0.01 3.99
CA LEU A 77 5.87 -0.69 5.29
C LEU A 77 7.29 -0.58 5.83
N GLU A 78 7.40 -0.45 7.16
CA GLU A 78 8.69 -0.49 7.86
C GLU A 78 9.46 -1.78 7.51
N GLU A 79 10.79 -1.67 7.39
CA GLU A 79 11.72 -2.78 7.12
C GLU A 79 11.48 -3.99 8.05
N GLU A 80 11.72 -5.21 7.56
CA GLU A 80 11.58 -6.46 8.34
C GLU A 80 12.71 -6.68 9.35
#